data_AF-A0A2V2RLB2-F1
#
_entry.id   AF-A0A2V2RLB2-F1
#
_cell.length_a   1.000
_cell.length_b   1.000
_cell.length_c   1.000
_cell.angle_alpha   90.00
_cell.angle_beta   90.00
_cell.angle_gamma   90.00
#
_symmetry.space_group_name_H-M   'P 1'
#
loop_
_entity.id
_entity.type
_entity.pdbx_description
1 polymer ?
#
loop_
_entity_poly.entity_id
_entity_poly.type
_entity_poly.pdbx_seq_one_letter_code
_entity_poly.pdbx_strand_id
1 'polypeptide(L)'
;MNKQSTVAVVSVKDSVQETVRVAMELADWQKYVEKGKPTALKVNLGWDLFIPGSITSPWVVEGVIQTIRDWTGPLCIVESDQVLENIEKAFRKARLRELCDRYGIQWINMTHVKQVSVPVPNGKIFQTLELPETLLQNQVITIPVMKTHAKTKITGAIKNQWGCISKMRHNYHLVLDDALADINSVVRPVFAVMDATIALEGNGPKSGNPKVVNRILASHDIVAIDTAQAKLMGIDPATVVHLGTCASRCLGTNSLDQIEWKGDPDAKELNLHFKTAKHNLVSRVEEILRRSSLRKIVFHTPLFSLMLWGAKIWYLIWFYFVNGTKLWKRTLDLPMYGKEWKHVKGDSAN
;
A
#
# COMPACT_ATOMS: atom_id res chain seq x y z
N MET A 1 29.94 -7.27 7.91
CA MET A 1 28.71 -6.79 8.59
C MET A 1 27.67 -7.90 8.46
N ASN A 2 27.04 -8.33 9.56
CA ASN A 2 25.98 -9.33 9.49
C ASN A 2 24.73 -8.68 8.89
N LYS A 3 24.23 -9.23 7.78
CA LYS A 3 22.96 -8.80 7.19
C LYS A 3 21.83 -9.16 8.16
N GLN A 4 20.89 -8.23 8.36
CA GLN A 4 19.83 -8.37 9.37
C GLN A 4 18.46 -8.67 8.74
N SER A 5 18.26 -8.28 7.48
CA SER A 5 16.96 -8.36 6.83
C SER A 5 17.09 -8.90 5.41
N THR A 6 16.16 -9.76 4.99
CA THR A 6 16.14 -10.35 3.65
C THR A 6 15.06 -9.70 2.82
N VAL A 7 15.42 -9.21 1.64
CA VAL A 7 14.47 -8.73 0.63
C VAL A 7 14.64 -9.55 -0.63
N ALA A 8 13.60 -10.32 -0.97
CA ALA A 8 13.51 -11.01 -2.24
C ALA A 8 12.95 -10.05 -3.30
N VAL A 9 13.56 -10.03 -4.49
CA VAL A 9 13.08 -9.29 -5.66
C VAL A 9 13.07 -10.25 -6.84
N VAL A 10 11.89 -10.56 -7.38
CA VAL A 10 11.75 -11.59 -8.42
C VAL A 10 10.98 -11.04 -9.61
N SER A 11 11.54 -11.20 -10.81
CA SER A 11 10.87 -10.84 -12.05
C SER A 11 9.74 -11.81 -12.41
N VAL A 12 8.59 -11.27 -12.77
CA VAL A 12 7.45 -12.00 -13.31
C VAL A 12 7.76 -12.40 -14.76
N LYS A 13 7.75 -13.70 -15.03
CA LYS A 13 7.91 -14.27 -16.38
C LYS A 13 6.57 -14.74 -16.95
N ASP A 14 6.06 -15.86 -16.43
CA ASP A 14 4.87 -16.51 -16.99
C ASP A 14 3.67 -16.51 -16.04
N SER A 15 3.91 -16.60 -14.72
CA SER A 15 2.87 -16.67 -13.70
C SER A 15 3.19 -15.76 -12.54
N VAL A 16 2.25 -14.88 -12.18
CA VAL A 16 2.44 -14.00 -11.02
C VAL A 16 2.34 -14.79 -9.73
N GLN A 17 1.42 -15.75 -9.64
CA GLN A 17 1.21 -16.56 -8.44
C GLN A 17 2.46 -17.37 -8.10
N GLU A 18 3.10 -17.96 -9.11
CA GLU A 18 4.37 -18.66 -8.93
C GLU A 18 5.51 -17.69 -8.55
N THR A 19 5.54 -16.49 -9.16
CA THR A 19 6.52 -15.46 -8.80
C THR A 19 6.36 -15.00 -7.35
N VAL A 20 5.11 -14.86 -6.87
CA VAL A 20 4.81 -14.56 -5.47
C VAL A 20 5.33 -15.67 -4.57
N ARG A 21 5.01 -16.94 -4.88
CA ARG A 21 5.50 -18.09 -4.11
C ARG A 21 7.03 -18.09 -4.01
N VAL A 22 7.72 -17.96 -5.14
CA VAL A 22 9.20 -17.92 -5.17
C VAL A 22 9.76 -16.75 -4.36
N ALA A 23 9.18 -15.55 -4.48
CA ALA A 23 9.63 -14.39 -3.70
C ALA A 23 9.45 -14.62 -2.19
N MET A 24 8.31 -15.19 -1.78
CA MET A 24 8.04 -15.53 -0.38
C MET A 24 9.04 -16.58 0.14
N GLU A 25 9.29 -17.66 -0.60
CA GLU A 25 10.26 -18.70 -0.23
C GLU A 25 11.67 -18.13 -0.06
N LEU A 26 12.14 -17.30 -0.99
CA LEU A 26 13.44 -16.65 -0.90
C LEU A 26 13.56 -15.77 0.36
N ALA A 27 12.48 -15.11 0.76
CA ALA A 27 12.40 -14.29 1.96
C ALA A 27 12.07 -15.11 3.24
N ASP A 28 12.16 -16.44 3.19
CA ASP A 28 11.99 -17.36 4.32
C ASP A 28 10.65 -17.17 5.07
N TRP A 29 9.55 -16.94 4.35
CA TRP A 29 8.26 -16.55 4.92
C TRP A 29 7.78 -17.45 6.08
N GLN A 30 8.04 -18.77 6.02
CA GLN A 30 7.64 -19.74 7.05
C GLN A 30 8.29 -19.49 8.42
N LYS A 31 9.43 -18.78 8.48
CA LYS A 31 10.07 -18.38 9.75
C LYS A 31 9.30 -17.28 10.48
N TYR A 32 8.50 -16.51 9.76
CA TYR A 32 7.86 -15.28 10.26
C TYR A 32 6.34 -15.37 10.28
N VAL A 33 5.75 -16.14 9.38
CA VAL A 33 4.31 -16.43 9.37
C VAL A 33 4.06 -17.68 10.22
N GLU A 34 3.40 -17.48 11.36
CA GLU A 34 3.16 -18.54 12.34
C GLU A 34 2.14 -19.56 11.83
N LYS A 35 2.47 -20.85 11.93
CA LYS A 35 1.61 -21.95 11.49
C LYS A 35 0.32 -22.02 12.31
N GLY A 36 -0.81 -22.22 11.64
CA GLY A 36 -2.13 -22.38 12.28
C GLY A 36 -2.76 -21.09 12.83
N LYS A 37 -2.05 -19.96 12.86
CA LYS A 37 -2.62 -18.69 13.33
C LYS A 37 -3.60 -18.09 12.30
N PRO A 38 -4.75 -17.55 12.74
CA PRO A 38 -5.60 -16.71 11.90
C PRO A 38 -4.79 -15.56 11.30
N THR A 39 -4.98 -15.30 10.01
CA THR A 39 -4.12 -14.37 9.24
C THR A 39 -4.95 -13.38 8.43
N ALA A 40 -4.65 -12.10 8.60
CA ALA A 40 -5.25 -11.00 7.87
C ALA A 40 -4.34 -10.53 6.74
N LEU A 41 -4.85 -10.55 5.51
CA LEU A 41 -4.19 -10.03 4.32
C LEU A 41 -4.58 -8.56 4.13
N LYS A 42 -3.67 -7.66 4.52
CA LYS A 42 -3.88 -6.21 4.43
C LYS A 42 -3.54 -5.71 3.04
N VAL A 43 -4.54 -5.62 2.18
CA VAL A 43 -4.43 -5.05 0.82
C VAL A 43 -4.36 -3.52 0.85
N ASN A 44 -4.11 -2.90 -0.31
CA ASN A 44 -4.10 -1.46 -0.51
C ASN A 44 -5.18 -1.07 -1.54
N LEU A 45 -6.34 -0.58 -1.10
CA LEU A 45 -7.47 -0.25 -1.99
C LEU A 45 -7.80 1.25 -2.07
N GLY A 46 -6.82 2.11 -1.79
CA GLY A 46 -7.01 3.53 -1.41
C GLY A 46 -7.64 4.51 -2.41
N TRP A 47 -8.36 4.06 -3.43
CA TRP A 47 -9.14 4.89 -4.35
C TRP A 47 -10.32 4.12 -4.96
N ASP A 48 -11.50 4.75 -5.05
CA ASP A 48 -12.72 4.12 -5.63
C ASP A 48 -12.83 4.24 -7.17
N LEU A 49 -11.88 4.96 -7.78
CA LEU A 49 -11.64 4.97 -9.23
C LEU A 49 -10.45 4.08 -9.52
N PHE A 50 -10.67 3.07 -10.35
CA PHE A 50 -9.67 2.07 -10.63
C PHE A 50 -8.65 2.57 -11.65
N ILE A 51 -7.40 2.66 -11.22
CA ILE A 51 -6.24 2.77 -12.11
C ILE A 51 -5.26 1.65 -11.73
N PRO A 52 -4.78 0.86 -12.69
CA PRO A 52 -3.78 -0.17 -12.41
C PRO A 52 -2.53 0.39 -11.74
N GLY A 53 -2.05 -0.31 -10.71
CA GLY A 53 -1.02 0.20 -9.81
C GLY A 53 -1.49 1.24 -8.79
N SER A 54 -2.75 1.70 -8.81
CA SER A 54 -3.32 2.52 -7.73
C SER A 54 -3.88 1.70 -6.57
N ILE A 55 -4.10 0.40 -6.76
CA ILE A 55 -4.56 -0.55 -5.74
C ILE A 55 -3.95 -1.94 -5.94
N THR A 56 -3.97 -2.79 -4.91
CA THR A 56 -3.41 -4.14 -4.94
C THR A 56 -4.11 -5.02 -5.96
N SER A 57 -3.32 -5.75 -6.74
CA SER A 57 -3.80 -6.62 -7.80
C SER A 57 -4.34 -7.96 -7.29
N PRO A 58 -5.45 -8.47 -7.84
CA PRO A 58 -6.05 -9.73 -7.40
C PRO A 58 -5.13 -10.94 -7.58
N TRP A 59 -4.34 -11.03 -8.66
CA TRP A 59 -3.42 -12.17 -8.86
C TRP A 59 -2.25 -12.19 -7.87
N VAL A 60 -1.84 -11.04 -7.31
CA VAL A 60 -0.83 -11.00 -6.24
C VAL A 60 -1.43 -11.53 -4.95
N VAL A 61 -2.64 -11.08 -4.60
CA VAL A 61 -3.38 -11.59 -3.44
C VAL A 61 -3.64 -13.09 -3.58
N GLU A 62 -4.01 -13.55 -4.77
CA GLU A 62 -4.19 -14.97 -5.07
C GLU A 62 -2.90 -15.76 -4.87
N GLY A 63 -1.76 -15.25 -5.35
CA GLY A 63 -0.45 -15.89 -5.12
C GLY A 63 -0.13 -16.04 -3.64
N VAL A 64 -0.42 -15.01 -2.83
CA VAL A 64 -0.24 -15.07 -1.38
C VAL A 64 -1.17 -16.11 -0.75
N ILE A 65 -2.46 -16.11 -1.10
CA ILE A 65 -3.45 -17.09 -0.63
C ILE A 65 -2.99 -18.52 -0.95
N GLN A 66 -2.63 -18.79 -2.21
CA GLN A 66 -2.18 -20.12 -2.65
C GLN A 66 -0.93 -20.58 -1.89
N THR A 67 -0.03 -19.65 -1.56
CA THR A 67 1.22 -19.97 -0.84
C THR A 67 0.98 -20.35 0.62
N ILE A 68 0.03 -19.69 1.31
CA ILE A 68 -0.11 -19.80 2.78
C ILE A 68 -1.35 -20.55 3.26
N ARG A 69 -2.35 -20.82 2.40
CA ARG A 69 -3.67 -21.35 2.81
C ARG A 69 -3.62 -22.66 3.58
N ASP A 70 -2.62 -23.51 3.30
CA ASP A 70 -2.46 -24.80 3.97
C ASP A 70 -1.50 -24.72 5.19
N TRP A 71 -0.98 -23.53 5.46
CA TRP A 71 -0.07 -23.26 6.57
C TRP A 71 -0.74 -22.50 7.71
N THR A 72 -1.55 -21.49 7.40
CA THR A 72 -2.19 -20.63 8.38
C THR A 72 -3.52 -21.20 8.88
N GLY A 73 -4.08 -20.58 9.92
CA GLY A 73 -5.50 -20.74 10.25
C GLY A 73 -6.39 -20.00 9.24
N PRO A 74 -7.61 -19.61 9.65
CA PRO A 74 -8.54 -18.87 8.79
C PRO A 74 -7.89 -17.61 8.19
N LEU A 75 -8.13 -17.41 6.89
CA LEU A 75 -7.70 -16.22 6.14
C LEU A 75 -8.83 -15.20 6.03
N CYS A 76 -8.49 -13.92 6.15
CA CYS A 76 -9.37 -12.82 5.75
C CYS A 76 -8.60 -11.76 4.96
N ILE A 77 -9.30 -11.04 4.07
CA ILE A 77 -8.78 -9.85 3.39
C ILE A 77 -9.34 -8.63 4.09
N VAL A 78 -8.48 -7.67 4.43
CA VAL A 78 -8.84 -6.49 5.23
C VAL A 78 -8.42 -5.17 4.59
N GLU A 79 -9.26 -4.15 4.73
CA GLU A 79 -8.94 -2.72 4.51
C GLU A 79 -10.02 -1.84 5.17
N SER A 80 -9.76 -0.54 5.28
CA SER A 80 -10.73 0.45 5.80
C SER A 80 -11.13 1.48 4.75
N ASP A 81 -12.29 2.11 4.96
CA ASP A 81 -12.72 3.31 4.25
C ASP A 81 -11.65 4.42 4.27
N GLN A 82 -11.66 5.23 3.21
CA GLN A 82 -11.03 6.55 3.26
C GLN A 82 -12.08 7.64 3.33
N VAL A 83 -11.68 8.84 3.75
CA VAL A 83 -12.56 9.98 4.06
C VAL A 83 -13.60 10.27 2.97
N LEU A 84 -13.26 10.06 1.69
CA LEU A 84 -14.13 10.35 0.55
C LEU A 84 -14.35 9.15 -0.39
N GLU A 85 -13.81 7.99 -0.03
CA GLU A 85 -13.73 6.83 -0.91
C GLU A 85 -14.52 5.69 -0.29
N ASN A 86 -15.32 5.01 -1.10
CA ASN A 86 -16.04 3.82 -0.69
C ASN A 86 -15.18 2.59 -0.95
N ILE A 87 -14.71 1.94 0.12
CA ILE A 87 -13.79 0.80 -0.02
C ILE A 87 -14.48 -0.44 -0.59
N GLU A 88 -15.78 -0.62 -0.37
CA GLU A 88 -16.57 -1.70 -0.96
C GLU A 88 -16.59 -1.59 -2.49
N LYS A 89 -16.70 -0.36 -3.00
CA LYS A 89 -16.61 -0.08 -4.43
C LYS A 89 -15.21 -0.40 -4.96
N ALA A 90 -14.17 0.01 -4.25
CA ALA A 90 -12.78 -0.30 -4.64
C ALA A 90 -12.51 -1.82 -4.63
N PHE A 91 -12.97 -2.53 -3.61
CA PHE A 91 -12.86 -3.98 -3.45
C PHE A 91 -13.49 -4.75 -4.62
N ARG A 92 -14.70 -4.36 -5.03
CA ARG A 92 -15.38 -4.95 -6.21
C ARG A 92 -14.62 -4.64 -7.50
N LYS A 93 -14.21 -3.39 -7.71
CA LYS A 93 -13.46 -2.99 -8.90
C LYS A 93 -12.08 -3.63 -9.00
N ALA A 94 -11.47 -3.92 -7.86
CA ALA A 94 -10.22 -4.67 -7.76
C ALA A 94 -10.38 -6.17 -8.09
N ARG A 95 -11.62 -6.65 -8.25
CA ARG A 95 -11.99 -8.05 -8.44
C ARG A 95 -11.60 -8.96 -7.27
N LEU A 96 -11.45 -8.37 -6.08
CA LEU A 96 -11.15 -9.14 -4.88
C LEU A 96 -12.39 -9.85 -4.34
N ARG A 97 -13.60 -9.44 -4.74
CA ARG A 97 -14.84 -10.14 -4.37
C ARG A 97 -14.88 -11.54 -4.98
N GLU A 98 -14.61 -11.65 -6.27
CA GLU A 98 -14.59 -12.91 -6.99
C GLU A 98 -13.47 -13.83 -6.48
N LEU A 99 -12.35 -13.24 -6.03
CA LEU A 99 -11.28 -13.97 -5.39
C LEU A 99 -11.71 -14.53 -4.02
N CYS A 100 -12.35 -13.69 -3.18
CA CYS A 100 -12.93 -14.12 -1.91
C CYS A 100 -13.92 -15.27 -2.11
N ASP A 101 -14.84 -15.14 -3.06
CA ASP A 101 -15.86 -16.16 -3.34
C ASP A 101 -15.22 -17.48 -3.82
N ARG A 102 -14.18 -17.42 -4.68
CA ARG A 102 -13.46 -18.61 -5.19
C ARG A 102 -12.74 -19.39 -4.10
N TYR A 103 -12.14 -18.69 -3.14
CA TYR A 103 -11.32 -19.30 -2.08
C TYR A 103 -12.05 -19.49 -0.75
N GLY A 104 -13.31 -19.02 -0.65
CA GLY A 104 -14.06 -19.03 0.60
C GLY A 104 -13.43 -18.11 1.67
N ILE A 105 -12.81 -17.01 1.26
CA ILE A 105 -12.10 -16.08 2.16
C ILE A 105 -12.99 -14.89 2.50
N GLN A 106 -13.05 -14.55 3.79
CA GLN A 106 -13.84 -13.43 4.25
C GLN A 106 -13.21 -12.09 3.86
N TRP A 107 -14.02 -11.18 3.33
CA TRP A 107 -13.70 -9.76 3.22
C TRP A 107 -14.17 -9.02 4.48
N ILE A 108 -13.30 -8.18 5.05
CA ILE A 108 -13.61 -7.38 6.23
C ILE A 108 -13.25 -5.91 5.96
N ASN A 109 -14.30 -5.09 5.84
CA ASN A 109 -14.13 -3.64 5.94
C ASN A 109 -13.96 -3.25 7.42
N MET A 110 -12.73 -2.95 7.78
CA MET A 110 -12.30 -2.64 9.15
C MET A 110 -12.87 -1.33 9.69
N THR A 111 -13.54 -0.51 8.87
CA THR A 111 -14.26 0.69 9.35
C THR A 111 -15.53 0.34 10.12
N HIS A 112 -16.09 -0.85 9.88
CA HIS A 112 -17.37 -1.28 10.47
C HIS A 112 -17.21 -2.31 11.58
N VAL A 113 -15.98 -2.70 11.93
CA VAL A 113 -15.71 -3.60 13.04
C VAL A 113 -15.46 -2.82 14.33
N LYS A 114 -15.57 -3.52 15.46
CA LYS A 114 -15.22 -2.98 16.77
C LYS A 114 -13.78 -2.45 16.77
N GLN A 115 -13.63 -1.23 17.26
CA GLN A 115 -12.31 -0.61 17.49
C GLN A 115 -11.91 -0.85 18.94
N VAL A 116 -10.62 -1.07 19.16
CA VAL A 116 -10.01 -1.31 20.46
C VAL A 116 -8.91 -0.29 20.65
N SER A 117 -8.94 0.40 21.80
CA SER A 117 -7.88 1.34 22.18
C SER A 117 -6.64 0.59 22.63
N VAL A 118 -5.53 0.82 21.94
CA VAL A 118 -4.24 0.16 22.19
C VAL A 118 -3.20 1.22 22.52
N PRO A 119 -2.43 1.07 23.62
CA PRO A 119 -1.34 2.00 23.94
C PRO A 119 -0.25 1.91 22.86
N VAL A 120 0.36 3.05 22.55
CA VAL A 120 1.49 3.14 21.63
C VAL A 120 2.78 3.26 22.44
N PRO A 121 3.61 2.21 22.51
CA PRO A 121 4.86 2.28 23.27
C PRO A 121 5.77 3.38 22.71
N ASN A 122 6.17 4.31 23.59
CA ASN A 122 6.99 5.47 23.24
C ASN A 122 6.42 6.27 22.06
N GLY A 123 5.10 6.39 21.97
CA GLY A 123 4.42 7.08 20.89
C GLY A 123 4.69 8.58 20.89
N LYS A 124 5.08 9.11 19.72
CA LYS A 124 5.44 10.53 19.56
C LYS A 124 4.24 11.40 19.20
N ILE A 125 3.35 10.87 18.37
CA ILE A 125 2.11 11.51 17.90
C ILE A 125 0.92 10.96 18.66
N PHE A 126 0.87 9.64 18.87
CA PHE A 126 -0.24 8.95 19.50
C PHE A 126 0.20 8.36 20.84
N GLN A 127 -0.57 8.58 21.91
CA GLN A 127 -0.41 7.84 23.17
C GLN A 127 -1.20 6.53 23.14
N THR A 128 -2.37 6.55 22.50
CA THR A 128 -3.19 5.38 22.18
C THR A 128 -3.67 5.45 20.73
N LEU A 129 -3.96 4.28 20.14
CA LEU A 129 -4.55 4.13 18.82
C LEU A 129 -5.81 3.29 18.90
N GLU A 130 -6.86 3.74 18.22
CA GLU A 130 -8.04 2.91 17.95
C GLU A 130 -7.74 1.99 16.77
N LEU A 131 -7.63 0.69 17.05
CA LEU A 131 -7.37 -0.34 16.06
C LEU A 131 -8.56 -1.29 15.90
N PRO A 132 -8.87 -1.72 14.66
CA PRO A 132 -9.82 -2.79 14.41
C PRO A 132 -9.47 -4.06 15.18
N GLU A 133 -10.42 -4.63 15.91
CA GLU A 133 -10.22 -5.86 16.70
C GLU A 133 -9.70 -7.03 15.82
N THR A 134 -10.08 -7.03 14.53
CA THR A 134 -9.56 -7.96 13.51
C THR A 134 -8.02 -7.97 13.42
N LEU A 135 -7.35 -6.82 13.55
CA LEU A 135 -5.88 -6.76 13.50
C LEU A 135 -5.21 -7.29 14.76
N LEU A 136 -5.93 -7.33 15.88
CA LEU A 136 -5.42 -7.85 17.16
C LEU A 136 -5.61 -9.37 17.26
N GLN A 137 -6.59 -9.91 16.56
CA GLN A 137 -6.92 -11.34 16.55
C GLN A 137 -6.18 -12.14 15.48
N ASN A 138 -5.47 -11.47 14.56
CA ASN A 138 -4.80 -12.09 13.43
C ASN A 138 -3.34 -11.66 13.37
N GLN A 139 -2.46 -12.54 12.91
CA GLN A 139 -1.19 -12.07 12.36
C GLN A 139 -1.45 -11.35 11.02
N VAL A 140 -0.66 -10.32 10.71
CA VAL A 140 -0.91 -9.47 9.55
C VAL A 140 0.16 -9.68 8.48
N ILE A 141 -0.27 -10.02 7.27
CA ILE A 141 0.57 -9.96 6.06
C ILE A 141 0.13 -8.74 5.25
N THR A 142 1.04 -7.79 5.03
CA THR A 142 0.74 -6.58 4.26
C THR A 142 1.05 -6.77 2.78
N ILE A 143 0.11 -6.37 1.92
CA ILE A 143 0.24 -6.51 0.46
C ILE A 143 0.17 -5.12 -0.19
N PRO A 144 1.21 -4.27 0.01
CA PRO A 144 1.26 -2.93 -0.57
C PRO A 144 1.48 -3.00 -2.09
N VAL A 145 1.39 -1.85 -2.73
CA VAL A 145 1.77 -1.70 -4.14
C VAL A 145 2.87 -0.65 -4.23
N MET A 146 3.86 -0.88 -5.09
CA MET A 146 4.97 0.04 -5.35
C MET A 146 4.45 1.34 -6.00
N LYS A 147 4.57 2.48 -5.30
CA LYS A 147 4.12 3.78 -5.85
C LYS A 147 4.96 4.95 -5.39
N THR A 148 4.97 6.01 -6.19
CA THR A 148 5.32 7.35 -5.70
C THR A 148 4.16 7.98 -4.92
N HIS A 149 4.49 8.96 -4.07
CA HIS A 149 3.51 9.68 -3.27
C HIS A 149 3.92 11.13 -3.08
N ALA A 150 2.97 12.06 -3.27
CA ALA A 150 3.25 13.50 -3.21
C ALA A 150 3.76 14.02 -1.86
N LYS A 151 3.44 13.34 -0.74
CA LYS A 151 3.82 13.80 0.62
C LYS A 151 4.97 13.02 1.25
N THR A 152 5.10 11.74 0.92
CA THR A 152 6.02 10.80 1.57
C THR A 152 7.07 10.27 0.59
N LYS A 153 7.11 10.82 -0.62
CA LYS A 153 7.88 10.36 -1.80
C LYS A 153 7.46 9.00 -2.35
N ILE A 154 7.23 8.02 -1.49
CA ILE A 154 6.78 6.67 -1.84
C ILE A 154 5.55 6.25 -1.03
N THR A 155 4.84 5.26 -1.55
CA THR A 155 3.95 4.36 -0.80
C THR A 155 4.53 2.96 -0.86
N GLY A 156 4.49 2.25 0.26
CA GLY A 156 5.01 0.90 0.44
C GLY A 156 4.35 0.22 1.65
N ALA A 157 5.01 -0.79 2.22
CA ALA A 157 4.57 -1.59 3.34
C ALA A 157 4.26 -0.78 4.60
N ILE A 158 5.13 0.18 4.97
CA ILE A 158 4.96 1.04 6.14
C ILE A 158 3.69 1.88 5.99
N LYS A 159 3.56 2.55 4.84
CA LYS A 159 2.44 3.44 4.56
C LYS A 159 1.12 2.70 4.36
N ASN A 160 1.15 1.43 4.00
CA ASN A 160 -0.07 0.63 3.87
C ASN A 160 -0.82 0.47 5.21
N GLN A 161 -0.10 0.54 6.34
CA GLN A 161 -0.70 0.50 7.68
C GLN A 161 -1.45 1.78 8.04
N TRP A 162 -1.31 2.85 7.25
CA TRP A 162 -2.16 4.02 7.36
C TRP A 162 -3.66 3.66 7.20
N GLY A 163 -3.95 2.56 6.48
CA GLY A 163 -5.28 1.98 6.34
C GLY A 163 -5.84 1.33 7.61
N CYS A 164 -5.01 1.10 8.63
CA CYS A 164 -5.38 0.35 9.84
C CYS A 164 -6.00 1.23 10.94
N ILE A 165 -5.84 2.55 10.89
CA ILE A 165 -6.42 3.47 11.88
C ILE A 165 -7.71 4.12 11.37
N SER A 166 -8.62 4.43 12.28
CA SER A 166 -9.92 5.04 11.97
C SER A 166 -9.81 6.50 11.47
N LYS A 167 -10.96 7.16 11.26
CA LYS A 167 -11.10 8.45 10.53
C LYS A 167 -10.28 9.59 11.17
N MET A 168 -10.05 10.65 10.38
CA MET A 168 -9.18 11.82 10.66
C MET A 168 -7.69 11.69 10.32
N ARG A 169 -7.31 10.69 9.53
CA ARG A 169 -5.98 10.56 8.89
C ARG A 169 -5.44 11.88 8.31
N HIS A 170 -6.30 12.69 7.70
CA HIS A 170 -5.88 13.97 7.09
C HIS A 170 -5.32 15.00 8.09
N ASN A 171 -5.61 14.87 9.40
CA ASN A 171 -5.11 15.78 10.43
C ASN A 171 -3.63 15.60 10.70
N TYR A 172 -3.10 14.41 10.39
CA TYR A 172 -1.72 14.02 10.68
C TYR A 172 -0.79 14.22 9.49
N HIS A 173 -1.26 14.81 8.38
CA HIS A 173 -0.43 15.01 7.19
C HIS A 173 0.85 15.82 7.42
N LEU A 174 0.90 16.69 8.45
CA LEU A 174 2.08 17.48 8.81
C LEU A 174 3.11 16.69 9.64
N VAL A 175 2.68 15.61 10.27
CA VAL A 175 3.48 14.77 11.18
C VAL A 175 3.47 13.31 10.72
N LEU A 176 3.29 13.11 9.41
CA LEU A 176 2.94 11.82 8.85
C LEU A 176 4.04 10.78 9.06
N ASP A 177 5.32 11.17 8.96
CA ASP A 177 6.43 10.23 9.13
C ASP A 177 6.50 9.67 10.57
N ASP A 178 6.32 10.51 11.59
CA ASP A 178 6.26 10.07 12.99
C ASP A 178 4.98 9.27 13.29
N ALA A 179 3.85 9.71 12.74
CA ALA A 179 2.56 9.01 12.87
C ALA A 179 2.62 7.61 12.25
N LEU A 180 3.29 7.45 11.11
CA LEU A 180 3.50 6.15 10.47
C LEU A 180 4.35 5.23 11.35
N ALA A 181 5.40 5.75 11.99
CA ALA A 181 6.21 4.96 12.90
C ALA A 181 5.43 4.53 14.15
N ASP A 182 4.58 5.40 14.70
CA ASP A 182 3.69 5.03 15.82
C ASP A 182 2.76 3.89 15.44
N ILE A 183 2.09 3.98 14.30
CA ILE A 183 1.17 2.95 13.82
C ILE A 183 1.88 1.62 13.59
N ASN A 184 3.03 1.64 12.91
CA ASN A 184 3.77 0.42 12.61
C ASN A 184 4.40 -0.20 13.88
N SER A 185 4.61 0.58 14.94
CA SER A 185 5.05 0.05 16.24
C SER A 185 4.00 -0.83 16.94
N VAL A 186 2.72 -0.67 16.58
CA VAL A 186 1.59 -1.43 17.15
C VAL A 186 1.07 -2.49 16.19
N VAL A 187 0.80 -2.15 14.93
CA VAL A 187 0.21 -3.08 13.94
C VAL A 187 1.16 -4.23 13.57
N ARG A 188 2.47 -3.95 13.51
CA ARG A 188 3.56 -4.92 13.26
C ARG A 188 3.21 -6.07 12.30
N PRO A 189 3.03 -5.81 10.98
CA PRO A 189 2.92 -6.88 10.00
C PRO A 189 4.09 -7.85 10.12
N VAL A 190 3.81 -9.15 10.13
CA VAL A 190 4.83 -10.20 10.25
C VAL A 190 5.55 -10.46 8.93
N PHE A 191 4.92 -10.08 7.82
CA PHE A 191 5.46 -10.26 6.48
C PHE A 191 4.85 -9.28 5.49
N ALA A 192 5.61 -8.92 4.46
CA ALA A 192 5.20 -8.04 3.38
C ALA A 192 5.40 -8.70 2.01
N VAL A 193 4.39 -8.61 1.15
CA VAL A 193 4.46 -9.01 -0.26
C VAL A 193 4.04 -7.82 -1.12
N MET A 194 5.00 -7.15 -1.73
CA MET A 194 4.74 -5.94 -2.48
C MET A 194 4.42 -6.26 -3.94
N ASP A 195 3.26 -5.79 -4.36
CA ASP A 195 2.85 -5.78 -5.75
C ASP A 195 3.64 -4.70 -6.52
N ALA A 196 4.58 -5.16 -7.34
CA ALA A 196 5.27 -4.36 -8.33
C ALA A 196 5.04 -4.96 -9.75
N THR A 197 3.87 -5.56 -9.98
CA THR A 197 3.47 -6.00 -11.32
C THR A 197 3.23 -4.77 -12.19
N ILE A 198 2.24 -3.98 -11.78
CA ILE A 198 1.99 -2.62 -12.26
C ILE A 198 2.13 -1.68 -11.08
N ALA A 199 3.17 -0.85 -11.10
CA ALA A 199 3.41 0.21 -10.13
C ALA A 199 2.73 1.52 -10.55
N LEU A 200 2.79 2.54 -9.69
CA LEU A 200 2.28 3.89 -10.00
C LEU A 200 3.38 4.95 -9.81
N GLU A 201 3.75 5.64 -10.89
CA GLU A 201 4.71 6.75 -10.84
C GLU A 201 4.04 8.12 -11.03
N GLY A 202 4.76 9.21 -10.79
CA GLY A 202 4.26 10.58 -10.90
C GLY A 202 3.37 10.96 -9.72
N ASN A 203 2.23 11.60 -9.97
CA ASN A 203 1.38 12.22 -8.95
C ASN A 203 0.48 11.20 -8.20
N GLY A 204 1.08 10.13 -7.68
CA GLY A 204 0.42 9.20 -6.77
C GLY A 204 -0.02 9.87 -5.45
N PRO A 205 -1.02 9.30 -4.75
CA PRO A 205 -1.54 7.94 -4.92
C PRO A 205 -2.73 7.81 -5.90
N LYS A 206 -3.25 8.93 -6.43
CA LYS A 206 -4.45 8.94 -7.31
C LYS A 206 -4.10 9.28 -8.76
N SER A 207 -3.61 10.50 -9.02
CA SER A 207 -3.35 10.99 -10.39
C SER A 207 -1.97 10.63 -10.94
N GLY A 208 -1.49 9.42 -10.61
CA GLY A 208 -0.24 8.87 -11.14
C GLY A 208 -0.40 8.22 -12.52
N ASN A 209 0.71 7.72 -13.05
CA ASN A 209 0.76 6.95 -14.30
C ASN A 209 1.13 5.49 -13.98
N PRO A 210 0.33 4.51 -14.42
CA PRO A 210 0.69 3.10 -14.34
C PRO A 210 2.03 2.84 -15.03
N LYS A 211 2.85 2.01 -14.40
CA LYS A 211 4.15 1.58 -14.93
C LYS A 211 4.28 0.07 -14.74
N VAL A 212 4.40 -0.64 -15.85
CA VAL A 212 4.69 -2.08 -15.84
C VAL A 212 6.11 -2.26 -15.31
N VAL A 213 6.23 -2.95 -14.17
CA VAL A 213 7.51 -3.25 -13.52
C VAL A 213 7.81 -4.75 -13.56
N ASN A 214 6.77 -5.60 -13.65
CA ASN A 214 6.89 -7.06 -13.75
C ASN A 214 7.71 -7.67 -12.61
N ARG A 215 7.52 -7.24 -11.36
CA ARG A 215 8.25 -7.78 -10.21
C ARG A 215 7.35 -8.02 -9.01
N ILE A 216 7.78 -8.93 -8.15
CA ILE A 216 7.26 -9.08 -6.78
C ILE A 216 8.43 -8.86 -5.82
N LEU A 217 8.18 -8.12 -4.74
CA LEU A 217 9.11 -8.07 -3.61
C LEU A 217 8.50 -8.77 -2.41
N ALA A 218 9.32 -9.44 -1.60
CA ALA A 218 8.89 -10.04 -0.36
C ALA A 218 9.94 -9.83 0.74
N SER A 219 9.49 -9.64 1.97
CA SER A 219 10.35 -9.43 3.14
C SER A 219 9.56 -9.60 4.43
N HIS A 220 10.22 -10.04 5.49
CA HIS A 220 9.69 -9.97 6.86
C HIS A 220 9.88 -8.58 7.48
N ASP A 221 10.84 -7.80 6.98
CA ASP A 221 11.15 -6.45 7.42
C ASP A 221 10.49 -5.43 6.49
N ILE A 222 9.49 -4.72 7.03
CA ILE A 222 8.70 -3.70 6.30
C ILE A 222 9.48 -2.43 5.98
N VAL A 223 10.56 -2.13 6.72
CA VAL A 223 11.43 -0.98 6.44
C VAL A 223 12.44 -1.36 5.36
N ALA A 224 12.98 -2.58 5.42
CA ALA A 224 13.91 -3.09 4.42
C ALA A 224 13.27 -3.17 3.03
N ILE A 225 12.03 -3.67 2.92
CA ILE A 225 11.34 -3.77 1.62
C ILE A 225 11.04 -2.40 1.03
N ASP A 226 10.66 -1.41 1.84
CA ASP A 226 10.41 -0.03 1.36
C ASP A 226 11.72 0.69 1.01
N THR A 227 12.80 0.37 1.71
CA THR A 227 14.17 0.86 1.41
C THR A 227 14.67 0.30 0.08
N ALA A 228 14.50 -1.01 -0.13
CA ALA A 228 14.80 -1.65 -1.41
C ALA A 228 13.92 -1.09 -2.53
N GLN A 229 12.62 -0.90 -2.28
CA GLN A 229 11.68 -0.27 -3.21
C GLN A 229 12.16 1.12 -3.64
N ALA A 230 12.53 1.99 -2.69
CA ALA A 230 13.01 3.34 -2.99
C ALA A 230 14.22 3.29 -3.95
N LYS A 231 15.21 2.45 -3.63
CA LYS A 231 16.39 2.24 -4.48
C LYS A 231 16.01 1.74 -5.88
N LEU A 232 15.12 0.74 -5.98
CA LEU A 232 14.67 0.20 -7.27
C LEU A 232 13.95 1.27 -8.11
N MET A 233 13.19 2.16 -7.47
CA MET A 233 12.52 3.28 -8.13
C MET A 233 13.49 4.36 -8.62
N GLY A 234 14.77 4.32 -8.21
CA GLY A 234 15.74 5.39 -8.45
C GLY A 234 15.58 6.58 -7.51
N ILE A 235 14.97 6.36 -6.34
CA ILE A 235 14.79 7.36 -5.28
C ILE A 235 15.79 7.03 -4.18
N ASP A 236 16.60 8.02 -3.79
CA ASP A 236 17.52 7.85 -2.66
C ASP A 236 16.72 7.57 -1.36
N PRO A 237 16.88 6.37 -0.75
CA PRO A 237 16.17 5.98 0.47
C PRO A 237 16.41 6.94 1.63
N ALA A 238 17.59 7.57 1.71
CA ALA A 238 17.92 8.53 2.78
C ALA A 238 17.00 9.76 2.75
N THR A 239 16.42 10.06 1.59
CA THR A 239 15.53 11.20 1.43
C THR A 239 14.07 10.89 1.79
N VAL A 240 13.73 9.63 2.09
CA VAL A 240 12.40 9.17 2.49
C VAL A 240 12.33 9.12 4.02
N VAL A 241 11.81 10.20 4.61
CA VAL A 241 11.92 10.48 6.06
C VAL A 241 11.40 9.33 6.95
N HIS A 242 10.20 8.81 6.68
CA HIS A 242 9.65 7.71 7.47
C HIS A 242 10.48 6.42 7.48
N LEU A 243 11.37 6.17 6.50
CA LEU A 243 12.29 5.02 6.57
C LEU A 243 13.26 5.19 7.73
N GLY A 244 13.88 6.37 7.84
CA GLY A 244 14.77 6.71 8.96
C GLY A 244 14.04 6.74 10.30
N THR A 245 12.83 7.32 10.34
CA THR A 245 12.02 7.37 11.57
C THR A 245 11.59 5.98 12.06
N CYS A 246 11.25 5.06 11.16
CA CYS A 246 10.92 3.69 11.54
C CYS A 246 12.16 2.89 11.96
N ALA A 247 13.28 3.05 11.25
CA ALA A 247 14.53 2.37 11.57
C ALA A 247 15.09 2.80 12.95
N SER A 248 15.04 4.09 13.28
CA SER A 248 15.49 4.60 14.60
C SER A 248 14.66 4.08 15.78
N ARG A 249 13.49 3.50 15.50
CA ARG A 249 12.59 2.87 16.47
C ARG A 249 12.63 1.34 16.42
N CYS A 250 13.66 0.78 15.79
CA CYS A 250 13.87 -0.67 15.68
C CYS A 250 12.71 -1.41 15.00
N LEU A 251 12.03 -0.77 14.04
CA LEU A 251 10.97 -1.40 13.25
C LEU A 251 11.49 -2.14 12.01
N GLY A 252 12.79 -2.04 11.75
CA GLY A 252 13.48 -2.63 10.59
C GLY A 252 14.72 -1.83 10.21
N THR A 253 15.35 -2.18 9.09
CA THR A 253 16.53 -1.45 8.59
C THR A 253 16.24 -0.57 7.38
N ASN A 254 16.80 0.65 7.38
CA ASN A 254 16.84 1.53 6.21
C ASN A 254 18.21 1.57 5.51
N SER A 255 19.11 0.64 5.86
CA SER A 255 20.46 0.55 5.27
C SER A 255 20.51 -0.54 4.20
N LEU A 256 20.87 -0.16 2.97
CA LEU A 256 21.03 -1.09 1.84
C LEU A 256 22.11 -2.16 2.08
N ASP A 257 23.10 -1.86 2.93
CA ASP A 257 24.19 -2.78 3.27
C ASP A 257 23.78 -3.83 4.32
N GLN A 258 22.71 -3.57 5.07
CA GLN A 258 22.12 -4.52 6.01
C GLN A 258 21.08 -5.44 5.36
N ILE A 259 20.76 -5.21 4.08
CA ILE A 259 19.80 -6.00 3.31
C ILE A 259 20.50 -7.13 2.57
N GLU A 260 20.02 -8.36 2.77
CA GLU A 260 20.29 -9.50 1.92
C GLU A 260 19.32 -9.51 0.73
N TRP A 261 19.86 -9.22 -0.45
CA TRP A 261 19.13 -9.28 -1.71
C TRP A 261 19.09 -10.72 -2.20
N LYS A 262 17.88 -11.23 -2.45
CA LYS A 262 17.66 -12.55 -3.06
C LYS A 262 16.76 -12.45 -4.28
N GLY A 263 16.78 -13.48 -5.13
CA GLY A 263 16.04 -13.51 -6.38
C GLY A 263 16.90 -13.05 -7.54
N ASP A 264 16.48 -12.01 -8.25
CA ASP A 264 17.16 -11.54 -9.44
C ASP A 264 18.58 -11.04 -9.11
N PRO A 265 19.61 -11.47 -9.88
CA PRO A 265 21.01 -11.21 -9.55
C PRO A 265 21.39 -9.73 -9.65
N ASP A 266 20.67 -8.95 -10.45
CA ASP A 266 20.88 -7.53 -10.70
C ASP A 266 19.94 -6.62 -9.88
N ALA A 267 19.19 -7.19 -8.93
CA ALA A 267 18.20 -6.44 -8.15
C ALA A 267 18.84 -5.26 -7.38
N LYS A 268 20.08 -5.43 -6.89
CA LYS A 268 20.80 -4.37 -6.15
C LYS A 268 21.31 -3.25 -7.05
N GLU A 269 21.38 -3.45 -8.35
CA GLU A 269 21.89 -2.50 -9.35
C GLU A 269 20.76 -1.84 -10.16
N LEU A 270 19.59 -2.49 -10.23
CA LEU A 270 18.43 -2.01 -11.00
C LEU A 270 17.95 -0.60 -10.61
N ASN A 271 17.81 0.28 -11.59
CA ASN A 271 17.15 1.56 -11.45
C ASN A 271 16.00 1.66 -12.47
N LEU A 272 14.77 1.71 -11.97
CA LEU A 272 13.57 1.74 -12.80
C LEU A 272 13.23 3.15 -13.27
N HIS A 273 13.96 4.19 -12.85
CA HIS A 273 13.77 5.60 -13.23
C HIS A 273 12.32 6.06 -13.09
N PHE A 274 11.76 5.99 -11.88
CA PHE A 274 10.41 6.47 -11.62
C PHE A 274 10.34 8.00 -11.73
N LYS A 275 9.26 8.48 -12.35
CA LYS A 275 8.88 9.89 -12.26
C LYS A 275 8.43 10.18 -10.83
N THR A 276 9.10 11.10 -10.15
CA THR A 276 8.70 11.52 -8.79
C THR A 276 7.40 12.32 -8.83
N ALA A 277 6.67 12.30 -7.71
CA ALA A 277 5.46 13.11 -7.55
C ALA A 277 5.82 14.61 -7.52
N LYS A 278 5.05 15.42 -8.24
CA LYS A 278 5.13 16.88 -8.18
C LYS A 278 3.88 17.43 -7.50
N HIS A 279 4.02 18.47 -6.70
CA HIS A 279 2.88 19.13 -6.08
C HIS A 279 1.95 19.71 -7.17
N ASN A 280 0.74 19.17 -7.25
CA ASN A 280 -0.36 19.70 -8.07
C ASN A 280 -1.08 20.86 -7.36
N LEU A 281 -1.95 21.59 -8.07
CA LEU A 281 -2.66 22.76 -7.53
C LEU A 281 -3.37 22.47 -6.20
N VAL A 282 -4.11 21.36 -6.11
CA VAL A 282 -4.82 20.94 -4.89
C VAL A 282 -3.84 20.76 -3.73
N SER A 283 -2.73 20.05 -3.95
CA SER A 283 -1.72 19.80 -2.92
C SER A 283 -0.99 21.07 -2.48
N ARG A 284 -0.72 22.01 -3.40
CA ARG A 284 -0.10 23.31 -3.08
C ARG A 284 -1.03 24.17 -2.23
N VAL A 285 -2.30 24.25 -2.61
CA VAL A 285 -3.33 24.98 -1.85
C VAL A 285 -3.52 24.36 -0.47
N GLU A 286 -3.61 23.03 -0.37
CA GLU A 286 -3.69 22.33 0.91
C GLU A 286 -2.48 22.67 1.80
N GLU A 287 -1.27 22.64 1.26
CA GLU A 287 -0.04 22.92 2.01
C GLU A 287 0.03 24.37 2.51
N ILE A 288 -0.30 25.34 1.66
CA ILE A 288 -0.36 26.77 2.05
C ILE A 288 -1.36 26.97 3.18
N LEU A 289 -2.58 26.43 3.03
CA LEU A 289 -3.63 26.59 4.04
C LEU A 289 -3.26 25.92 5.37
N ARG A 290 -2.60 24.74 5.34
CA ARG A 290 -2.16 24.04 6.56
C ARG A 290 -1.06 24.78 7.31
N ARG A 291 -0.20 25.52 6.61
CA ARG A 291 0.86 26.34 7.21
C ARG A 291 0.39 27.74 7.62
N SER A 292 -0.81 28.15 7.21
CA SER A 292 -1.37 29.47 7.51
C SER A 292 -2.04 29.56 8.89
N SER A 293 -2.25 30.78 9.37
CA SER A 293 -3.08 31.08 10.55
C SER A 293 -4.54 30.67 10.38
N LEU A 294 -5.02 30.52 9.13
CA LEU A 294 -6.38 30.07 8.79
C LEU A 294 -6.59 28.56 9.00
N ARG A 295 -5.54 27.79 9.37
CA ARG A 295 -5.63 26.34 9.57
C ARG A 295 -6.80 25.92 10.46
N LYS A 296 -7.04 26.63 11.57
CA LYS A 296 -8.13 26.30 12.50
C LYS A 296 -9.50 26.47 11.83
N ILE A 297 -9.70 27.56 11.12
CA ILE A 297 -10.95 27.86 10.40
C ILE A 297 -11.16 26.87 9.26
N VAL A 298 -10.13 26.57 8.50
CA VAL A 298 -10.27 25.77 7.28
C VAL A 298 -10.41 24.27 7.57
N PHE A 299 -9.63 23.72 8.50
CA PHE A 299 -9.55 22.26 8.71
C PHE A 299 -10.37 21.75 9.91
N HIS A 300 -10.88 22.63 10.77
CA HIS A 300 -11.68 22.25 11.95
C HIS A 300 -13.12 22.76 11.91
N THR A 301 -13.58 23.25 10.75
CA THR A 301 -14.97 23.66 10.53
C THR A 301 -15.57 22.90 9.34
N PRO A 302 -16.90 22.97 9.10
CA PRO A 302 -17.53 22.37 7.94
C PRO A 302 -16.96 22.84 6.58
N LEU A 303 -16.21 23.93 6.53
CA LEU A 303 -15.49 24.39 5.33
C LEU A 303 -14.53 23.33 4.79
N PHE A 304 -13.95 22.49 5.67
CA PHE A 304 -13.10 21.39 5.26
C PHE A 304 -13.84 20.38 4.36
N SER A 305 -15.11 20.09 4.69
CA SER A 305 -15.95 19.19 3.90
C SER A 305 -16.18 19.73 2.49
N LEU A 306 -16.34 21.05 2.33
CA LEU A 306 -16.45 21.69 1.01
C LEU A 306 -15.17 21.54 0.19
N MET A 307 -14.00 21.73 0.81
CA MET A 307 -12.71 21.52 0.16
C MET A 307 -12.47 20.07 -0.27
N LEU A 308 -12.85 19.13 0.61
CA LEU A 308 -12.81 17.71 0.32
C LEU A 308 -13.67 17.35 -0.91
N TRP A 309 -14.88 17.92 -1.00
CA TRP A 309 -15.74 17.79 -2.18
C TRP A 309 -15.12 18.39 -3.43
N GLY A 310 -14.54 19.59 -3.35
CA GLY A 310 -13.82 20.22 -4.46
C GLY A 310 -12.66 19.36 -4.98
N ALA A 311 -11.89 18.76 -4.07
CA ALA A 311 -10.84 17.81 -4.44
C ALA A 311 -11.41 16.57 -5.14
N LYS A 312 -12.53 16.01 -4.67
CA LYS A 312 -13.21 14.87 -5.31
C LYS A 312 -13.65 15.20 -6.74
N ILE A 313 -14.27 16.36 -6.94
CA ILE A 313 -14.68 16.85 -8.27
C ILE A 313 -13.47 16.98 -9.18
N TRP A 314 -12.38 17.58 -8.70
CA TRP A 314 -11.13 17.68 -9.48
C TRP A 314 -10.61 16.31 -9.94
N TYR A 315 -10.58 15.31 -9.05
CA TYR A 315 -10.13 13.96 -9.41
C TYR A 315 -11.08 13.25 -10.39
N LEU A 316 -12.40 13.48 -10.29
CA LEU A 316 -13.37 12.99 -11.27
C LEU A 316 -13.14 13.63 -12.64
N ILE A 317 -12.97 14.96 -12.69
CA ILE A 317 -12.66 15.68 -13.94
C ILE A 317 -11.38 15.14 -14.57
N TRP A 318 -10.32 15.01 -13.77
CA TRP A 318 -9.05 14.47 -14.24
C TRP A 318 -9.19 13.03 -14.78
N PHE A 319 -9.97 12.19 -14.11
CA PHE A 319 -10.16 10.81 -14.50
C PHE A 319 -10.92 10.69 -15.83
N TYR A 320 -12.08 11.33 -15.94
CA TYR A 320 -12.96 11.17 -17.10
C TYR A 320 -12.52 12.01 -18.31
N PHE A 321 -12.05 13.24 -18.08
CA PHE A 321 -11.83 14.21 -19.16
C PHE A 321 -10.36 14.51 -19.46
N VAL A 322 -9.42 14.21 -18.55
CA VAL A 322 -8.00 14.55 -18.75
C VAL A 322 -7.17 13.33 -19.14
N ASN A 323 -7.07 12.31 -18.28
CA ASN A 323 -6.14 11.21 -18.54
C ASN A 323 -6.52 9.84 -17.96
N GLY A 324 -7.35 9.76 -16.92
CA GLY A 324 -7.62 8.50 -16.23
C GLY A 324 -8.18 7.40 -17.14
N THR A 325 -9.20 7.71 -17.94
CA THR A 325 -9.81 6.77 -18.90
C THR A 325 -8.83 6.30 -19.98
N LYS A 326 -7.92 7.19 -20.42
CA LYS A 326 -6.88 6.86 -21.41
C LYS A 326 -5.82 5.92 -20.83
N LEU A 327 -5.39 6.17 -19.59
CA LEU A 327 -4.47 5.29 -18.85
C LEU A 327 -5.10 3.92 -18.60
N TRP A 328 -6.39 3.89 -18.29
CA TRP A 328 -7.15 2.66 -18.10
C TRP A 328 -7.16 1.80 -19.38
N LYS A 329 -7.57 2.38 -20.52
CA LYS A 329 -7.60 1.69 -21.82
C LYS A 329 -6.23 1.11 -22.20
N ARG A 330 -5.16 1.90 -22.05
CA ARG A 330 -3.78 1.45 -22.28
C ARG A 330 -3.39 0.24 -21.43
N THR A 331 -3.96 0.12 -20.23
CA THR A 331 -3.67 -1.03 -19.37
C THR A 331 -4.39 -2.29 -19.84
N LEU A 332 -5.62 -2.17 -20.34
CA LEU A 332 -6.35 -3.30 -20.95
C LEU A 332 -5.64 -3.86 -22.18
N ASP A 333 -4.82 -3.05 -22.84
CA ASP A 333 -3.99 -3.45 -23.99
C ASP A 333 -2.68 -4.16 -23.58
N LEU A 334 -2.34 -4.21 -22.28
CA LEU A 334 -1.11 -4.89 -21.83
C LEU A 334 -1.20 -6.41 -22.08
N PRO A 335 -0.18 -7.06 -22.68
CA PRO A 335 -0.26 -8.45 -23.11
C PRO A 335 -0.51 -9.47 -21.99
N MET A 336 0.22 -9.34 -20.87
CA MET A 336 0.07 -10.20 -19.69
C MET A 336 -1.08 -9.71 -18.83
N TYR A 337 -0.97 -8.47 -18.37
CA TYR A 337 -1.88 -7.91 -17.39
C TYR A 337 -3.24 -7.63 -17.98
N GLY A 338 -3.39 -6.96 -19.11
CA GLY A 338 -4.69 -6.60 -19.67
C GLY A 338 -5.68 -7.76 -19.76
N LYS A 339 -5.21 -8.99 -20.05
CA LYS A 339 -6.03 -10.22 -20.05
C LYS A 339 -6.73 -10.48 -18.71
N GLU A 340 -6.05 -10.23 -17.59
CA GLU A 340 -6.60 -10.35 -16.24
C GLU A 340 -7.77 -9.38 -15.98
N TRP A 341 -7.93 -8.35 -16.81
CA TRP A 341 -9.06 -7.40 -16.76
C TRP A 341 -9.97 -7.45 -17.99
N LYS A 342 -9.72 -8.29 -18.99
CA LYS A 342 -10.60 -8.39 -20.18
C LYS A 342 -12.01 -8.90 -19.85
N HIS A 343 -12.17 -9.59 -18.73
CA HIS A 343 -13.48 -10.00 -18.20
C HIS A 343 -14.19 -8.90 -17.41
N VAL A 344 -13.57 -7.72 -17.24
CA VAL A 344 -14.20 -6.55 -16.66
C VAL A 344 -15.12 -5.96 -17.72
N LYS A 345 -16.44 -6.22 -17.60
CA LYS A 345 -17.41 -5.28 -18.16
C LYS A 345 -17.09 -3.94 -17.51
N GLY A 346 -16.47 -3.03 -18.26
CA GLY A 346 -16.20 -1.69 -17.77
C GLY A 346 -17.48 -1.08 -17.22
N ASP A 347 -17.35 -0.20 -16.24
CA ASP A 347 -18.43 0.62 -15.67
C ASP A 347 -19.10 1.56 -16.71
N SER A 348 -19.16 1.18 -17.99
CA SER A 348 -20.08 1.71 -18.99
C SER A 348 -21.44 0.99 -18.96
N ALA A 349 -21.76 0.25 -17.90
CA ALA A 349 -23.09 -0.31 -17.67
C ALA A 349 -23.59 0.08 -16.27
N ASN A 350 -24.35 1.19 -16.28
CA ASN A 350 -25.13 1.84 -15.22
C ASN A 350 -24.41 2.83 -14.32
#